data_AF-A0A377DTX4-F1
#
_entry.id   AF-A0A377DTX4-F1
#
_cell.length_a   1.000
_cell.length_b   1.000
_cell.length_c   1.000
_cell.angle_alpha   90.00
_cell.angle_beta   90.00
_cell.angle_gamma   90.00
#
_symmetry.space_group_name_H-M   'P 1'
#
loop_
_entity.id
_entity.type
_entity.pdbx_description
1 polymer ?
#
loop_
_entity_poly.entity_id
_entity_poly.type
_entity_poly.pdbx_seq_one_letter_code
_entity_poly.pdbx_strand_id
1 'polypeptide(L)'
;MTPDANGKVAFDGLELTFTGTPAVNDSFTLKPVSDAIVNMDVLITDEAKIAMASEEDAGDSDNRNGQALLDLQSNSKTVGGAKSFNDAYASLVSDIGNKTATLKNQ
;
A
#
# COMPACT_ATOMS: atom_id res chain seq x y z
N MET A 1 -20.20 -11.10 4.14
CA MET A 1 -19.40 -10.22 5.02
C MET A 1 -20.34 -9.71 6.08
N THR A 2 -20.15 -10.12 7.33
CA THR A 2 -21.00 -9.70 8.45
C THR A 2 -20.41 -8.45 9.09
N PRO A 3 -21.18 -7.36 9.27
CA PRO A 3 -20.73 -6.21 10.04
C PRO A 3 -20.39 -6.61 11.48
N ASP A 4 -19.38 -5.97 12.06
CA ASP A 4 -19.10 -6.08 13.49
C ASP A 4 -20.16 -5.34 14.34
N ALA A 5 -20.00 -5.38 15.67
CA ALA A 5 -20.92 -4.73 16.61
C ALA A 5 -21.05 -3.20 16.41
N ASN A 6 -20.14 -2.59 15.65
CA ASN A 6 -20.09 -1.16 15.35
C ASN A 6 -20.54 -0.83 13.92
N GLY A 7 -21.04 -1.82 13.16
CA GLY A 7 -21.46 -1.65 11.78
C GLY A 7 -20.29 -1.49 10.80
N LYS A 8 -19.08 -1.84 11.22
CA LYS A 8 -17.89 -1.82 10.36
C LYS A 8 -17.74 -3.15 9.65
N VAL A 9 -17.32 -3.09 8.39
CA VAL A 9 -16.97 -4.28 7.60
C VAL A 9 -15.51 -4.15 7.21
N ALA A 10 -14.68 -5.03 7.75
CA ALA A 10 -13.26 -5.11 7.42
C ALA A 10 -13.02 -6.16 6.33
N PHE A 11 -12.23 -5.81 5.31
CA PHE A 11 -11.89 -6.70 4.19
C PHE A 11 -10.66 -6.21 3.44
N ASP A 12 -9.75 -7.12 3.10
CA ASP A 12 -8.51 -6.83 2.35
C ASP A 12 -7.72 -5.62 2.91
N GLY A 13 -7.71 -5.47 4.24
CA GLY A 13 -7.04 -4.36 4.93
C GLY A 13 -7.80 -3.03 4.91
N LEU A 14 -8.99 -2.99 4.31
CA LEU A 14 -9.89 -1.84 4.29
C LEU A 14 -10.93 -1.95 5.40
N GLU A 15 -11.31 -0.82 5.97
CA GLU A 15 -12.42 -0.71 6.91
C GLU A 15 -13.54 0.13 6.29
N LEU A 16 -14.72 -0.48 6.12
CA LEU A 16 -15.90 0.17 5.56
C LEU A 16 -16.84 0.53 6.69
N THR A 17 -17.25 1.80 6.75
CA THR A 17 -18.27 2.27 7.70
C THR A 17 -19.51 2.68 6.92
N PHE A 18 -20.66 2.10 7.25
CA PHE A 18 -21.95 2.43 6.62
C PHE A 18 -22.75 3.37 7.51
N THR A 19 -23.12 4.54 7.00
CA THR A 19 -24.02 5.47 7.71
C THR A 19 -25.47 5.10 7.42
N GLY A 20 -25.93 3.98 7.98
CA GLY A 20 -27.27 3.42 7.80
C GLY A 20 -27.27 1.92 7.48
N THR A 21 -28.43 1.27 7.52
CA THR A 21 -28.56 -0.15 7.12
C THR A 21 -28.76 -0.24 5.60
N PRO A 22 -27.83 -0.81 4.83
CA PRO A 22 -28.00 -1.02 3.40
C PRO A 22 -29.24 -1.88 3.13
N ALA A 23 -30.00 -1.55 2.09
CA ALA A 23 -31.15 -2.33 1.67
C ALA A 23 -30.71 -3.59 0.90
N VAL A 24 -31.61 -4.58 0.82
CA VAL A 24 -31.37 -5.78 0.01
C VAL A 24 -31.21 -5.37 -1.46
N ASN A 25 -30.12 -5.82 -2.08
CA ASN A 25 -29.68 -5.50 -3.44
C ASN A 25 -28.97 -4.15 -3.63
N ASP A 26 -28.56 -3.47 -2.55
CA ASP A 26 -27.62 -2.36 -2.69
C ASP A 26 -26.25 -2.85 -3.18
N SER A 27 -25.65 -2.09 -4.08
CA SER A 27 -24.34 -2.37 -4.66
C SER A 27 -23.45 -1.13 -4.61
N PHE A 28 -22.20 -1.32 -4.21
CA PHE A 28 -21.20 -0.26 -4.10
C PHE A 28 -19.95 -0.67 -4.86
N THR A 29 -19.41 0.25 -5.68
CA THR A 29 -18.12 0.05 -6.36
C THR A 29 -17.02 0.72 -5.55
N LEU A 30 -16.01 -0.06 -5.16
CA LEU A 30 -14.87 0.43 -4.38
C LEU A 30 -13.65 0.56 -5.30
N LYS A 31 -13.01 1.72 -5.30
CA LYS A 31 -11.76 1.99 -6.03
C LYS A 31 -10.69 2.52 -5.06
N PRO A 32 -10.20 1.67 -4.13
CA PRO A 32 -9.34 2.14 -3.03
C PRO A 32 -7.99 2.70 -3.48
N VAL A 33 -7.49 2.29 -4.65
CA VAL A 33 -6.14 2.65 -5.13
C VAL A 33 -6.13 3.43 -6.45
N SER A 34 -7.29 3.77 -7.03
CA SER A 34 -7.31 4.45 -8.35
C SER A 34 -6.69 5.84 -8.30
N ASP A 35 -6.91 6.54 -7.18
CA ASP A 35 -6.49 7.93 -7.01
C ASP A 35 -5.31 8.03 -6.03
N ALA A 36 -4.75 6.89 -5.63
CA ALA A 36 -3.63 6.86 -4.68
C ALA A 36 -2.44 7.66 -5.21
N ILE A 37 -2.02 7.41 -6.45
CA ILE A 37 -0.86 8.07 -7.07
C ILE A 37 -1.09 9.57 -7.28
N VAL A 38 -2.31 9.98 -7.65
CA VAL A 38 -2.63 11.39 -7.91
C VAL A 38 -2.50 12.24 -6.64
N ASN A 39 -2.71 11.64 -5.47
CA ASN A 39 -2.63 12.32 -4.18
C ASN A 39 -1.35 12.00 -3.40
N MET A 40 -0.35 11.33 -4.00
CA MET A 40 0.94 11.10 -3.36
C MET A 40 1.75 12.40 -3.30
N ASP A 41 2.22 12.76 -2.11
CA ASP A 41 3.06 13.94 -1.87
C ASP A 41 4.15 13.65 -0.81
N VAL A 42 5.24 14.41 -0.82
CA VAL A 42 6.33 14.30 0.15
C VAL A 42 6.07 15.27 1.31
N LEU A 43 5.54 14.75 2.42
CA LEU A 43 5.19 15.56 3.59
C LEU A 43 6.42 16.02 4.39
N ILE A 44 7.53 15.28 4.34
CA ILE A 44 8.76 15.60 5.05
C ILE A 44 9.68 16.35 4.09
N THR A 45 9.66 17.68 4.16
CA THR A 45 10.51 18.55 3.32
C THR A 45 11.75 19.09 4.04
N ASP A 46 11.83 18.89 5.35
CA ASP A 46 12.92 19.31 6.22
C ASP A 46 13.76 18.08 6.56
N GLU A 47 15.05 18.12 6.21
CA GLU A 47 15.99 17.02 6.40
C GLU A 47 16.14 16.62 7.88
N ALA A 48 15.99 17.55 8.82
CA ALA A 48 16.11 17.27 10.24
C ALA A 48 14.94 16.44 10.79
N LYS A 49 13.83 16.35 10.03
CA LYS A 49 12.65 15.56 10.39
C LYS A 49 12.68 14.13 9.86
N ILE A 50 13.75 13.75 9.15
CA ILE A 50 13.95 12.36 8.72
C ILE A 50 14.40 11.55 9.94
N ALA A 51 13.51 10.71 10.46
CA ALA A 51 13.78 9.84 11.60
C ALA A 51 14.73 8.69 11.21
N MET A 52 16.05 8.92 11.25
CA MET A 52 17.06 7.90 10.92
C MET A 52 17.41 7.01 12.12
N ALA A 53 17.35 7.56 13.33
CA ALA A 53 17.63 6.86 14.58
C ALA A 53 16.46 5.95 14.99
N SER A 54 16.75 4.88 15.74
CA SER A 54 15.70 3.98 16.25
C SER A 54 15.00 4.49 17.53
N GLU A 55 15.63 5.37 18.30
CA GLU A 55 15.12 5.89 19.58
C GLU A 55 15.42 7.39 19.71
N GLU A 56 14.66 8.11 20.53
CA GLU A 56 14.82 9.57 20.73
C GLU A 56 16.19 9.96 21.33
N ASP A 57 16.67 9.19 22.30
CA ASP A 57 17.96 9.40 22.98
C ASP A 57 19.11 8.60 22.34
N ALA A 58 18.92 8.07 21.13
CA ALA A 58 19.99 7.39 20.42
C ALA A 58 21.10 8.39 20.05
N GLY A 59 22.36 7.94 20.03
CA GLY A 59 23.47 8.81 19.67
C GLY A 59 23.34 9.37 18.24
N ASP A 60 23.95 10.52 17.99
CA ASP A 60 23.85 11.31 16.74
C ASP A 60 24.17 10.54 15.43
N SER A 61 24.73 9.33 15.52
CA SER A 61 25.07 8.47 14.38
C SER A 61 24.16 7.23 14.25
N ASP A 62 23.10 7.11 15.04
CA ASP A 62 22.15 6.02 14.92
C ASP A 62 21.36 6.13 13.61
N ASN A 63 21.48 5.10 12.78
CA ASN A 63 20.82 4.99 11.49
C ASN A 63 19.98 3.71 11.36
N ARG A 64 19.64 3.05 12.47
CA ARG A 64 18.94 1.75 12.47
C ARG A 64 17.55 1.84 11.87
N ASN A 65 16.82 2.94 12.09
CA ASN A 65 15.53 3.15 11.40
C ASN A 65 15.74 3.45 9.90
N GLY A 66 16.83 4.15 9.55
CA GLY A 66 17.26 4.30 8.16
C GLY A 66 17.53 2.96 7.47
N GLN A 67 18.19 2.02 8.16
CA GLN A 67 18.37 0.65 7.67
C GLN A 67 17.02 -0.07 7.52
N ALA A 68 16.11 0.07 8.48
CA ALA A 68 14.78 -0.52 8.38
C ALA A 68 13.99 0.04 7.18
N LEU A 69 14.11 1.34 6.88
CA LEU A 69 13.54 1.95 5.68
C LEU A 69 14.14 1.39 4.39
N LEU A 70 15.46 1.18 4.35
CA LEU A 70 16.14 0.54 3.22
C LEU A 70 15.67 -0.91 3.02
N ASP A 71 15.52 -1.66 4.11
CA ASP A 71 15.10 -3.06 4.07
C ASP A 71 13.68 -3.23 3.51
N LEU A 72 12.81 -2.21 3.60
CA LEU A 72 11.49 -2.23 2.94
C LEU A 72 11.59 -2.41 1.42
N GLN A 73 12.68 -1.98 0.78
CA GLN A 73 12.86 -2.11 -0.66
C GLN A 73 12.85 -3.57 -1.13
N SER A 74 13.49 -4.44 -0.38
CA SER A 74 13.67 -5.87 -0.70
C SER A 74 12.73 -6.78 0.09
N ASN A 75 12.02 -6.24 1.08
CA ASN A 75 11.07 -7.02 1.88
C ASN A 75 9.93 -7.56 1.00
N SER A 76 9.89 -8.88 0.87
CA SER A 76 8.98 -9.63 0.00
C SER A 76 7.52 -9.65 0.46
N LYS A 77 7.17 -8.94 1.55
CA LYS A 77 5.80 -8.88 2.09
C LYS A 77 5.16 -7.50 2.03
N THR A 78 5.84 -6.51 1.42
CA THR A 78 5.38 -5.11 1.42
C THR A 78 4.16 -4.88 0.53
N VAL A 79 4.10 -5.52 -0.64
CA VAL A 79 2.98 -5.38 -1.57
C VAL A 79 2.08 -6.61 -1.48
N GLY A 80 0.84 -6.41 -1.01
CA GLY A 80 -0.18 -7.46 -0.91
C GLY A 80 0.22 -8.64 -0.03
N GLY A 81 1.20 -8.46 0.87
CA GLY A 81 1.71 -9.53 1.75
C GLY A 81 2.62 -10.56 1.07
N ALA A 82 2.92 -10.42 -0.23
CA ALA A 82 3.54 -11.49 -1.02
C ALA A 82 4.59 -11.03 -2.05
N LYS A 83 4.78 -9.73 -2.26
CA LYS A 83 5.79 -9.20 -3.18
C LYS A 83 6.56 -8.04 -2.55
N SER A 84 7.83 -7.87 -2.93
CA SER A 84 8.55 -6.61 -2.71
C SER A 84 8.07 -5.53 -3.67
N PHE A 85 8.44 -4.27 -3.44
CA PHE A 85 8.15 -3.18 -4.38
C PHE A 85 8.74 -3.46 -5.78
N ASN A 86 9.96 -4.01 -5.82
CA ASN A 86 10.61 -4.35 -7.08
C ASN A 86 9.87 -5.49 -7.81
N ASP A 87 9.53 -6.56 -7.10
CA ASP A 87 8.85 -7.73 -7.69
C ASP A 87 7.45 -7.38 -8.19
N ALA A 88 6.71 -6.56 -7.45
CA ALA A 88 5.37 -6.11 -7.83
C ALA A 88 5.43 -5.29 -9.12
N TYR A 89 6.36 -4.35 -9.21
CA TYR A 89 6.55 -3.54 -10.41
C TYR A 89 7.03 -4.39 -11.61
N ALA A 90 8.01 -5.25 -11.40
CA ALA A 90 8.52 -6.15 -12.44
C ALA A 90 7.42 -7.09 -12.98
N SER A 91 6.57 -7.62 -12.08
CA SER A 91 5.41 -8.43 -12.47
C SER A 91 4.44 -7.63 -13.34
N LEU A 92 4.09 -6.40 -12.95
CA LEU A 92 3.18 -5.55 -13.71
C LEU A 92 3.71 -5.27 -15.12
N VAL A 93 4.98 -4.91 -15.24
CA VAL A 93 5.63 -4.69 -16.55
C VAL A 93 5.64 -5.97 -17.38
N SER A 94 5.93 -7.12 -16.76
CA SER A 94 5.89 -8.42 -17.43
C SER A 94 4.49 -8.76 -17.94
N ASP A 95 3.46 -8.55 -17.12
CA ASP A 95 2.06 -8.81 -17.49
C ASP A 95 1.62 -7.94 -18.67
N ILE A 96 1.97 -6.65 -18.66
CA ILE A 96 1.70 -5.73 -19.78
C ILE A 96 2.45 -6.16 -21.03
N GLY A 97 3.73 -6.52 -20.90
CA GLY A 97 4.57 -6.98 -22.00
C GLY A 97 4.04 -8.27 -22.64
N ASN A 98 3.71 -9.27 -21.83
CA ASN A 98 3.13 -10.53 -22.27
C ASN A 98 1.79 -10.31 -22.97
N LYS A 99 0.89 -9.51 -22.38
CA LYS A 99 -0.42 -9.21 -22.96
C LYS A 99 -0.31 -8.49 -24.30
N THR A 100 0.62 -7.54 -24.41
CA THR A 100 0.89 -6.83 -25.68
C THR A 100 1.46 -7.77 -26.73
N ALA A 101 2.40 -8.64 -26.36
CA ALA A 101 2.98 -9.64 -27.27
C ALA A 101 1.93 -10.62 -27.79
N THR A 102 1.05 -11.13 -26.92
CA THR A 102 -0.06 -12.01 -27.31
C THR A 102 -1.06 -11.32 -28.23
N LEU A 103 -1.35 -10.03 -28.02
CA LEU A 103 -2.25 -9.26 -28.89
C LEU A 103 -1.63 -8.93 -30.25
N LYS A 104 -0.30 -8.73 -30.32
CA LYS A 104 0.42 -8.50 -31.57
C LYS A 104 0.49 -9.75 -32.46
N ASN A 105 0.51 -10.93 -31.84
CA ASN A 105 0.59 -12.21 -32.52
C ASN A 105 -0.79 -12.80 -32.87
N GLN A 106 -1.87 -12.06 -32.64
CA GLN A 106 -3.23 -12.31 -33.14
C GLN A 106 -3.52 -11.40 -34.32
#